data_AF-A0A4Y2NLF4-F1
#
_entry.id   AF-A0A4Y2NLF4-F1
#
_cell.length_a   1.000
_cell.length_b   1.000
_cell.length_c   1.000
_cell.angle_alpha   90.00
_cell.angle_beta   90.00
_cell.angle_gamma   90.00
#
_symmetry.space_group_name_H-M   'P 1'
#
loop_
_entity.id
_entity.type
_entity.pdbx_description
1 polymer ?
#
loop_
_entity_poly.entity_id
_entity_poly.type
_entity_poly.pdbx_seq_one_letter_code
_entity_poly.pdbx_strand_id
1 'polypeptide(L)'
;MGTFLSWNCRGIRSKLQDLKGLINIFNPVCIELEETFLSSTIPLKLRVRKDTATGSNHSGGVCILTSNLYPSTPLTLHTSLQAVAVQVHAEL
;
A
#
# COMPACT_ATOMS: atom_id res chain seq x y z
N MET A 1 -5.42 20.02 -5.03
CA MET A 1 -5.21 19.42 -3.70
C MET A 1 -5.41 17.92 -3.73
N GLY A 2 -4.32 17.19 -3.89
CA GLY A 2 -4.31 15.73 -3.81
C GLY A 2 -4.31 15.22 -2.36
N THR A 3 -5.11 14.19 -2.07
CA THR A 3 -5.22 13.59 -0.73
C THR A 3 -4.25 12.42 -0.57
N PHE A 4 -3.59 12.31 0.58
CA PHE A 4 -2.76 11.17 0.97
C PHE A 4 -3.39 10.50 2.19
N LEU A 5 -3.55 9.17 2.15
CA LEU A 5 -4.13 8.41 3.25
C LEU A 5 -3.10 7.42 3.81
N SER A 6 -3.13 7.21 5.12
CA SER A 6 -2.39 6.14 5.78
C SER A 6 -3.36 5.32 6.63
N TRP A 7 -3.27 3.99 6.52
CA TRP A 7 -4.17 3.07 7.19
C TRP A 7 -3.49 1.77 7.62
N ASN A 8 -3.39 1.57 8.93
CA ASN A 8 -3.11 0.25 9.49
C ASN A 8 -4.36 -0.62 9.36
N CYS A 9 -4.34 -1.53 8.39
CA CYS A 9 -5.51 -2.28 7.95
C CYS A 9 -5.71 -3.62 8.67
N ARG A 10 -4.68 -4.10 9.39
CA ARG A 10 -4.69 -5.38 10.14
C ARG A 10 -5.26 -6.55 9.32
N GLY A 11 -4.73 -6.72 8.12
CA GLY A 11 -5.16 -7.73 7.16
C GLY A 11 -6.09 -7.14 6.09
N ILE A 12 -5.51 -6.79 4.93
CA ILE A 12 -6.24 -6.09 3.87
C ILE A 12 -7.31 -6.95 3.18
N ARG A 13 -7.22 -8.28 3.27
CA ARG A 13 -8.10 -9.23 2.56
C ARG A 13 -9.57 -9.10 2.94
N SER A 14 -9.85 -9.01 4.24
CA SER A 14 -11.21 -8.86 4.76
C SER A 14 -11.74 -7.43 4.61
N LYS A 15 -10.90 -6.52 4.09
CA LYS A 15 -11.07 -5.07 4.12
C LYS A 15 -11.12 -4.42 2.73
N LEU A 16 -11.27 -5.22 1.68
CA LEU A 16 -11.30 -4.74 0.30
C LEU A 16 -12.50 -3.83 0.00
N GLN A 17 -13.65 -4.03 0.64
CA GLN A 17 -14.81 -3.14 0.47
C GLN A 17 -14.60 -1.81 1.18
N ASP A 18 -14.07 -1.83 2.41
CA ASP A 18 -13.69 -0.63 3.15
C ASP A 18 -12.65 0.19 2.35
N LEU A 19 -11.64 -0.46 1.78
CA LEU A 19 -10.65 0.16 0.90
C LEU A 19 -11.29 0.83 -0.32
N LYS A 20 -12.25 0.16 -0.99
CA LYS A 20 -12.99 0.76 -2.11
C LYS A 20 -13.79 1.98 -1.66
N GLY A 21 -14.42 1.92 -0.50
CA GLY A 21 -15.12 3.04 0.10
C GLY A 21 -14.20 4.24 0.31
N LEU A 22 -13.02 4.02 0.93
CA LEU A 22 -12.01 5.05 1.12
C LEU A 22 -11.56 5.68 -0.21
N ILE A 23 -11.29 4.86 -1.23
CA ILE A 23 -10.91 5.35 -2.56
C ILE A 23 -12.01 6.25 -3.15
N ASN A 24 -13.27 5.82 -3.08
CA ASN A 24 -14.40 6.56 -3.65
C ASN A 24 -14.69 7.88 -2.91
N ILE A 25 -14.51 7.91 -1.60
CA ILE A 25 -14.78 9.11 -0.78
C ILE A 25 -13.68 10.15 -0.96
N PHE A 26 -12.41 9.72 -0.91
CA PHE A 26 -11.28 10.64 -0.82
C PHE A 26 -10.54 10.88 -2.14
N ASN A 27 -10.76 10.03 -3.15
CA ASN A 27 -10.02 10.02 -4.42
C ASN A 27 -8.50 10.28 -4.24
N PRO A 28 -7.80 9.48 -3.41
CA PRO A 28 -6.47 9.82 -2.96
C PRO A 28 -5.42 9.66 -4.06
N VAL A 29 -4.38 10.48 -3.98
CA VAL A 29 -3.14 10.36 -4.78
C VAL A 29 -2.48 9.01 -4.48
N CYS A 30 -2.30 8.70 -3.20
CA CYS A 30 -1.87 7.39 -2.76
C CYS A 30 -2.43 7.02 -1.37
N ILE A 31 -2.42 5.72 -1.09
CA ILE A 31 -2.81 5.13 0.20
C ILE A 31 -1.64 4.27 0.69
N GLU A 32 -1.13 4.58 1.87
CA GLU A 32 -0.21 3.75 2.63
C GLU A 32 -1.00 2.75 3.46
N LEU A 33 -0.62 1.47 3.39
CA LEU A 33 -1.22 0.38 4.13
C LEU A 33 -0.17 -0.31 5.01
N GLU A 34 -0.46 -0.41 6.30
CA GLU A 34 0.33 -1.15 7.28
C GLU A 34 -0.41 -2.41 7.75
N GLU A 35 0.35 -3.36 8.31
CA GLU A 35 -0.16 -4.65 8.79
C GLU A 35 -1.01 -5.35 7.72
N THR A 36 -0.53 -5.39 6.48
CA THR A 36 -1.29 -5.97 5.35
C THR A 36 -1.50 -7.48 5.46
N PHE A 37 -0.62 -8.18 6.19
CA PHE A 37 -0.62 -9.63 6.39
C PHE A 37 -0.69 -10.44 5.08
N LEU A 38 -0.06 -9.91 4.03
CA LEU A 38 0.05 -10.58 2.73
C LEU A 38 1.30 -11.48 2.66
N SER A 39 1.21 -12.54 1.87
CA SER A 39 2.36 -13.36 1.48
C SER A 39 2.70 -13.17 0.00
N SER A 40 3.95 -13.48 -0.34
CA SER A 40 4.53 -13.30 -1.68
C SER A 40 3.80 -14.08 -2.79
N THR A 41 3.03 -15.11 -2.44
CA THR A 41 2.27 -15.95 -3.36
C THR A 41 0.96 -15.34 -3.87
N ILE A 42 0.50 -14.21 -3.31
CA ILE A 42 -0.72 -13.58 -3.80
C ILE A 42 -0.41 -12.37 -4.67
N PRO A 43 -0.71 -12.43 -5.98
CA PRO A 43 -0.62 -11.29 -6.86
C PRO A 43 -1.85 -10.40 -6.63
N LEU A 44 -1.81 -9.57 -5.59
CA LEU A 44 -2.61 -8.35 -5.64
C LEU A 44 -1.83 -7.35 -6.50
N LYS A 45 -2.52 -6.59 -7.36
CA LYS A 45 -1.97 -5.48 -8.14
C LYS A 45 -1.60 -4.28 -7.26
N LEU A 46 -0.95 -4.54 -6.13
CA LEU A 46 -0.38 -3.55 -5.23
C LEU A 46 1.00 -3.19 -5.80
N ARG A 47 1.17 -1.94 -6.22
CA ARG A 47 2.31 -1.52 -7.04
C ARG A 47 3.64 -1.55 -6.30
N VAL A 48 3.66 -1.21 -5.01
CA VAL A 48 4.88 -1.19 -4.21
C VAL A 48 4.58 -1.80 -2.84
N ARG A 49 5.10 -2.99 -2.57
CA ARG A 49 4.88 -3.69 -1.30
C ARG A 49 6.14 -4.37 -0.80
N LYS A 50 6.23 -4.55 0.52
CA LYS A 50 7.23 -5.39 1.18
C LYS A 50 6.49 -6.33 2.13
N ASP A 51 6.47 -7.61 1.77
CA ASP A 51 5.79 -8.66 2.53
C ASP A 51 6.72 -9.21 3.61
N THR A 52 6.16 -9.66 4.74
CA THR A 52 6.92 -10.39 5.76
C THR A 52 6.84 -11.89 5.50
N ALA A 53 7.97 -12.52 5.18
CA ALA A 53 8.08 -13.96 5.04
C ALA A 53 8.42 -14.62 6.38
N THR A 54 7.50 -14.61 7.35
CA THR A 54 7.72 -15.30 8.63
C THR A 54 6.63 -16.36 8.88
N GLY A 55 6.87 -17.58 8.40
CA GLY A 55 6.14 -18.78 8.82
C GLY A 55 4.62 -18.79 8.60
N SER A 56 3.90 -19.59 9.41
CA SER A 56 2.45 -19.77 9.37
C SER A 56 1.63 -18.56 9.81
N ASN A 57 2.28 -17.57 10.43
CA ASN A 57 1.65 -16.38 11.00
C ASN A 57 2.07 -15.16 10.17
N HIS A 58 1.28 -14.83 9.16
CA HIS A 58 1.50 -13.63 8.34
C HIS A 58 1.34 -12.37 9.21
N SER A 59 2.44 -11.77 9.65
CA SER A 59 2.46 -10.54 10.45
C SER A 59 3.15 -9.40 9.71
N GLY A 60 2.85 -8.15 10.08
CA GLY A 60 3.38 -6.96 9.43
C GLY A 60 2.99 -6.81 7.95
N GLY A 61 3.95 -6.35 7.15
CA GLY A 61 3.79 -6.11 5.72
C GLY A 61 3.26 -4.72 5.42
N VAL A 62 3.93 -4.02 4.51
CA VAL A 62 3.59 -2.64 4.11
C VAL A 62 3.35 -2.54 2.61
N CYS A 63 2.47 -1.63 2.21
CA CYS A 63 2.13 -1.42 0.81
C CYS A 63 1.77 0.05 0.56
N ILE A 64 2.15 0.56 -0.61
CA ILE A 64 1.61 1.82 -1.14
C ILE A 64 0.80 1.53 -2.41
N LEU A 65 -0.44 2.02 -2.40
CA LEU A 65 -1.33 2.09 -3.54
C LEU A 65 -1.24 3.49 -4.16
N THR A 66 -0.90 3.60 -5.44
CA THR A 66 -0.94 4.88 -6.16
C THR A 66 -2.10 4.91 -7.13
N SER A 67 -2.76 6.07 -7.21
CA SER A 67 -3.76 6.33 -8.25
C SER A 67 -3.11 6.35 -9.63
N ASN A 68 -3.85 5.89 -10.64
CA ASN A 68 -3.40 5.92 -12.04
C ASN A 68 -3.47 7.33 -12.65
N LEU A 69 -4.11 8.27 -11.97
CA LEU A 69 -4.23 9.66 -12.41
C LEU A 69 -2.92 10.43 -12.24
N TYR A 70 -2.03 9.96 -11.38
CA TYR A 70 -0.77 10.62 -11.08
C TYR A 70 0.40 9.75 -11.52
N PRO A 71 1.33 10.27 -12.34
CA PRO A 71 2.58 9.58 -12.65
C PRO A 71 3.30 9.21 -11.35
N SER A 72 3.72 7.95 -11.24
CA SER A 72 4.44 7.47 -10.06
C SER A 72 5.53 6.47 -10.42
N THR A 73 6.63 6.55 -9.67
CA THR A 73 7.81 5.69 -9.87
C THR A 73 8.18 5.05 -8.53
N PRO A 74 8.19 3.71 -8.42
CA PRO A 74 8.68 3.02 -7.22
C PRO A 74 10.14 3.37 -6.95
N LEU A 75 10.50 3.52 -5.67
CA LEU A 75 11.88 3.75 -5.24
C LEU A 75 12.38 2.54 -4.47
N THR A 76 13.50 1.99 -4.90
CA THR A 76 14.17 0.89 -4.20
C THR A 76 14.82 1.42 -2.92
N LEU A 77 14.43 0.86 -1.76
CA LEU A 77 15.02 1.19 -0.48
C LEU A 77 16.01 0.10 -0.06
N HIS A 78 17.26 0.48 0.21
CA HIS A 78 18.27 -0.41 0.80
C HIS A 78 18.14 -0.40 2.33
N THR A 79 17.11 -1.09 2.85
CA THR A 79 16.81 -1.12 4.28
C THR A 79 16.34 -2.51 4.74
N SER A 80 16.70 -2.87 5.97
CA SER A 80 16.17 -4.05 6.68
C SER A 80 14.77 -3.82 7.24
N LEU A 81 14.29 -2.57 7.31
CA LEU A 81 12.96 -2.23 7.79
C LEU A 81 11.86 -2.66 6.80
N GLN A 82 10.65 -2.84 7.32
CA GLN A 82 9.44 -2.99 6.49
C GLN A 82 9.02 -1.62 5.96
N ALA A 83 9.67 -1.21 4.88
CA ALA A 83 9.44 0.08 4.25
C ALA A 83 9.38 -0.06 2.73
N VAL A 84 8.54 0.77 2.13
CA VAL A 84 8.43 0.96 0.68
C VAL A 84 8.39 2.45 0.39
N ALA A 85 8.84 2.84 -0.80
CA ALA A 85 8.79 4.23 -1.22
C ALA A 85 8.30 4.34 -2.67
N VAL A 86 7.60 5.42 -2.95
CA VAL A 86 7.16 5.78 -4.29
C VAL A 86 7.28 7.29 -4.45
N GLN A 87 7.82 7.72 -5.58
CA GLN A 87 7.75 9.11 -6.00
C GLN A 87 6.43 9.32 -6.75
N VAL A 88 5.65 10.34 -6.38
CA VAL A 88 4.39 10.67 -7.07
C VAL A 88 4.43 12.11 -7.53
N HIS A 89 4.04 12.35 -8.78
CA HIS A 89 3.89 13.69 -9.33
C HIS A 89 2.44 14.15 -9.15
N ALA A 90 2.17 14.81 -8.02
CA ALA A 90 0.87 15.40 -7.73
C ALA A 90 0.92 16.91 -7.98
N GLU A 91 0.01 17.42 -8.80
CA GLU A 91 -0.30 18.85 -8.86
C GLU A 91 -1.06 19.20 -7.58
N LEU A 92 -0.37 19.80 -6.60
CA LEU A 92 -0.94 20.12 -5.29
C LEU A 92 -1.76 21.40 -5.31
#